data_AF-A0A914M7J1-F1
#
_entry.id   AF-A0A914M7J1-F1
#
_cell.length_a   1.000
_cell.length_b   1.000
_cell.length_c   1.000
_cell.angle_alpha   90.00
_cell.angle_beta   90.00
_cell.angle_gamma   90.00
#
_symmetry.space_group_name_H-M   'P 1'
#
loop_
_entity.id
_entity.type
_entity.pdbx_description
1 polymer ?
#
loop_
_entity_poly.entity_id
_entity_poly.type
_entity_poly.pdbx_seq_one_letter_code
_entity_poly.pdbx_strand_id
1 'polypeptide(L)'
;MILYTPCVYSIYKHRELSCYKFLFFIGIVDMAMLFLHGLATGIYCFTSEMFCSHPNFNFILGTFGTCLFSTQSCAHIFLALDRCADSYSTKISDFFFSGTRTWIWIFCSFLFGIYNFLFINPGLYNGIYMNWFENPYFGYSIKINLKEYVNFVNLWYDLFLVFGFPAIYLFFIVMFCIRLKEIKAIANIEQRKLKMTVKLTK
;
A
#
# COMPACT_ATOMS: atom_id res chain seq x y z
N MET A 1 0.82 14.80 9.08
CA MET A 1 1.78 14.22 10.05
C MET A 1 1.21 14.13 11.46
N ILE A 2 0.82 15.25 12.10
CA ILE A 2 0.31 15.26 13.50
C ILE A 2 -0.87 14.29 13.70
N LEU A 3 -1.82 14.25 12.76
CA LEU A 3 -3.00 13.38 12.81
C LEU A 3 -2.70 11.88 12.69
N TYR A 4 -1.54 11.50 12.15
CA TYR A 4 -1.19 10.10 11.90
C TYR A 4 -0.50 9.45 13.10
N THR A 5 0.17 10.26 13.93
CA THR A 5 0.81 9.87 15.19
C THR A 5 -0.09 9.04 16.11
N PRO A 6 -1.35 9.44 16.42
CA PRO A 6 -2.22 8.62 17.28
C PRO A 6 -2.62 7.29 16.63
N CYS A 7 -2.76 7.24 15.30
CA CYS A 7 -3.07 6.00 14.58
C CYS A 7 -1.92 4.99 14.69
N VAL A 8 -0.69 5.43 14.44
CA VAL A 8 0.50 4.57 14.56
C VAL A 8 0.73 4.13 16.00
N TYR A 9 0.49 5.02 16.98
CA TYR A 9 0.58 4.69 18.40
C TYR A 9 -0.44 3.60 18.81
N SER A 10 -1.67 3.69 18.32
CA SER A 10 -2.70 2.67 18.57
C SER A 10 -2.32 1.30 17.97
N ILE A 11 -1.79 1.29 16.75
CA ILE A 11 -1.33 0.07 16.05
C ILE A 11 -0.16 -0.59 16.79
N TYR A 12 0.76 0.21 17.35
CA TYR A 12 1.91 -0.30 18.10
C TYR A 12 1.52 -1.18 19.30
N LYS A 13 0.37 -0.93 19.92
CA LYS A 13 -0.15 -1.70 21.06
C LYS A 13 -0.52 -3.14 20.67
N HIS A 14 -0.88 -3.40 19.42
CA HIS A 14 -1.34 -4.71 18.93
C HIS A 14 -0.34 -5.40 17.98
N ARG A 15 0.94 -5.07 18.08
CA ARG A 15 2.03 -5.54 17.20
C ARG A 15 2.30 -7.06 17.19
N GLU A 16 1.66 -7.82 18.06
CA GLU A 16 1.84 -9.27 18.14
C GLU A 16 1.25 -9.97 16.92
N LEU A 17 0.20 -9.39 16.34
CA LEU A 17 -0.45 -9.87 15.12
C LEU A 17 0.35 -9.45 13.88
N SER A 18 0.50 -10.37 12.92
CA SER A 18 1.28 -10.18 11.70
C SER A 18 0.79 -9.00 10.85
N CYS A 19 -0.51 -8.84 10.71
CA CYS A 19 -1.12 -7.69 10.03
C CYS A 19 -0.70 -6.33 10.64
N TYR A 20 -0.66 -6.23 11.97
CA TYR A 20 -0.32 -4.97 12.64
C TYR A 20 1.14 -4.58 12.41
N LYS A 21 2.04 -5.54 12.21
CA LYS A 21 3.44 -5.27 11.82
C LYS A 21 3.53 -4.63 10.44
N PHE A 22 2.78 -5.15 9.46
CA PHE A 22 2.69 -4.55 8.14
C PHE A 22 2.07 -3.16 8.19
N LEU A 23 0.96 -2.97 8.91
CA LEU A 23 0.33 -1.66 9.08
C LEU A 23 1.27 -0.63 9.71
N PHE A 24 2.05 -1.04 10.71
CA PHE A 24 3.04 -0.18 11.35
C PHE A 24 4.14 0.24 10.38
N PHE A 25 4.70 -0.71 9.61
CA PHE A 25 5.70 -0.42 8.59
C PHE A 25 5.18 0.51 7.50
N ILE A 26 4.01 0.20 6.93
CA ILE A 26 3.34 1.03 5.93
C ILE A 26 3.13 2.44 6.48
N GLY A 27 2.65 2.57 7.72
CA GLY A 27 2.41 3.87 8.34
C GLY A 27 3.67 4.73 8.50
N ILE A 28 4.83 4.12 8.78
CA ILE A 28 6.11 4.84 8.84
C ILE A 28 6.50 5.33 7.45
N VAL A 29 6.39 4.47 6.43
CA VAL A 29 6.72 4.82 5.04
C VAL A 29 5.80 5.92 4.52
N ASP A 30 4.51 5.86 4.84
CA ASP A 30 3.50 6.86 4.47
C ASP A 30 3.81 8.23 5.09
N MET A 31 4.31 8.26 6.33
CA MET A 31 4.82 9.49 6.93
C MET A 31 6.03 10.02 6.17
N ALA A 32 7.03 9.19 5.89
CA ALA A 32 8.20 9.63 5.11
C ALA A 32 7.78 10.20 3.73
N MET A 33 6.84 9.54 3.05
CA MET A 33 6.35 9.95 1.74
C MET A 33 5.57 11.27 1.79
N LEU A 34 4.68 11.45 2.77
CA LEU A 34 3.95 12.71 2.93
C LEU A 34 4.87 13.89 3.26
N PHE A 35 5.93 13.66 4.03
CA PHE A 35 6.91 14.71 4.33
C PHE A 35 7.70 15.11 3.10
N LEU A 36 8.29 14.16 2.40
CA LEU A 36 9.19 14.43 1.27
C LEU A 36 8.41 14.87 0.03
N HIS A 37 7.40 14.08 -0.35
CA HIS A 37 6.71 14.24 -1.61
C HIS A 37 5.48 15.13 -1.48
N GLY A 38 4.73 15.00 -0.39
CA GLY A 38 3.51 15.79 -0.15
C GLY A 38 3.82 17.29 -0.02
N LEU A 39 4.78 17.65 0.83
CA LEU A 39 5.19 19.06 0.99
C LEU A 39 5.85 19.61 -0.27
N ALA A 40 6.75 18.85 -0.90
CA ALA A 40 7.42 19.30 -2.13
C ALA A 40 6.43 19.54 -3.27
N THR A 41 5.51 18.60 -3.50
CA THR A 41 4.45 18.74 -4.52
C THR A 41 3.58 19.97 -4.23
N GLY A 42 3.23 20.22 -2.97
CA GLY A 42 2.47 21.40 -2.57
C GLY A 42 3.20 22.70 -2.91
N ILE A 43 4.49 22.80 -2.55
CA ILE A 43 5.31 23.98 -2.84
C ILE A 43 5.43 24.19 -4.36
N TYR A 44 5.76 23.14 -5.12
CA TYR A 44 5.90 23.20 -6.57
C TYR A 44 4.59 23.55 -7.29
N CYS A 45 3.45 23.14 -6.74
CA CYS A 45 2.14 23.56 -7.23
C CYS A 45 1.93 25.06 -7.06
N PHE A 46 2.30 25.65 -5.90
CA PHE A 46 2.14 27.08 -5.68
C PHE A 46 3.10 27.91 -6.54
N THR A 47 4.34 27.44 -6.73
CA THR A 47 5.35 28.15 -7.53
C THR A 47 5.23 27.88 -9.03
N SER A 48 4.32 27.00 -9.47
CA SER A 48 4.17 26.54 -10.86
C SER A 48 5.48 26.05 -11.48
N GLU A 49 6.27 25.33 -10.67
CA GLU A 49 7.59 24.86 -11.10
C GLU A 49 7.49 23.71 -12.11
N MET A 50 8.48 23.65 -13.00
CA MET A 50 8.68 22.53 -13.92
C MET A 50 9.97 21.79 -13.57
N PHE A 51 10.15 20.56 -14.10
CA PHE A 51 11.36 19.76 -13.88
C PHE A 51 12.67 20.52 -14.17
N CYS A 52 12.68 21.49 -15.09
CA CYS A 52 13.84 22.32 -15.43
C CYS A 52 14.21 23.40 -14.40
N SER A 53 13.31 23.77 -13.47
CA SER A 53 13.54 24.91 -12.56
C SER A 53 14.62 24.59 -11.52
N HIS A 54 14.49 23.42 -10.89
CA HIS A 54 15.47 22.89 -9.92
C HIS A 54 15.73 21.41 -10.21
N PRO A 55 16.54 21.08 -11.25
CA PRO A 55 16.66 19.72 -11.75
C PRO A 55 17.26 18.75 -10.74
N ASN A 56 18.29 19.17 -9.98
CA ASN A 56 18.92 18.31 -8.97
C ASN A 56 17.97 17.97 -7.81
N PHE A 57 17.20 18.96 -7.34
CA PHE A 57 16.28 18.76 -6.22
C PHE A 57 15.06 17.93 -6.64
N ASN A 58 14.50 18.20 -7.82
CA ASN A 58 13.46 17.36 -8.43
C ASN A 58 13.90 15.92 -8.62
N PHE A 59 15.12 15.70 -9.13
CA PHE A 59 15.67 14.37 -9.33
C PHE A 59 15.74 13.59 -8.00
N ILE A 60 16.33 14.20 -6.96
CA ILE A 60 16.46 13.56 -5.64
C ILE A 60 15.07 13.22 -5.07
N LEU A 61 14.14 14.18 -5.06
CA LEU A 61 12.79 13.98 -4.56
C LEU A 61 12.03 12.91 -5.35
N GLY A 62 12.20 12.90 -6.66
CA GLY A 62 11.63 11.92 -7.58
C GLY A 62 12.11 10.50 -7.28
N THR A 63 13.43 10.30 -7.12
CA THR A 63 14.00 8.99 -6.82
C THR A 63 13.53 8.47 -5.46
N PHE A 64 13.52 9.32 -4.41
CA PHE A 64 13.01 8.94 -3.10
C PHE A 64 11.50 8.67 -3.13
N GLY A 65 10.73 9.45 -3.91
CA GLY A 65 9.30 9.26 -4.11
C GLY A 65 9.01 7.89 -4.72
N THR A 66 9.65 7.54 -5.84
CA THR A 66 9.49 6.23 -6.51
C THR A 66 9.89 5.07 -5.60
N CYS A 67 10.98 5.21 -4.84
CA CYS A 67 11.44 4.21 -3.88
C CYS A 67 10.43 3.96 -2.75
N LEU A 68 9.93 5.02 -2.12
CA LEU A 68 8.95 4.90 -1.03
C LEU A 68 7.61 4.37 -1.54
N PHE A 69 7.16 4.83 -2.71
CA PHE A 69 5.92 4.38 -3.32
C PHE A 69 5.93 2.88 -3.65
N SER A 70 7.00 2.39 -4.27
CA SER A 70 7.16 0.97 -4.60
C SER A 70 7.27 0.09 -3.35
N THR A 71 8.01 0.53 -2.33
CA THR A 71 8.11 -0.14 -1.02
C THR A 71 6.74 -0.26 -0.35
N GLN A 72 6.00 0.85 -0.28
CA GLN A 72 4.69 0.92 0.37
C GLN A 72 3.67 0.03 -0.35
N SER A 73 3.65 0.06 -1.67
CA SER A 73 2.72 -0.74 -2.49
C SER A 73 2.99 -2.23 -2.36
N CYS A 74 4.26 -2.64 -2.37
CA CYS A 74 4.66 -4.02 -2.14
C CYS A 74 4.21 -4.51 -0.74
N ALA A 75 4.40 -3.68 0.30
CA ALA A 75 3.94 -4.01 1.65
C ALA A 75 2.41 -4.13 1.74
N HIS A 76 1.65 -3.30 1.02
CA HIS A 76 0.20 -3.41 0.94
C HIS A 76 -0.26 -4.70 0.25
N ILE A 77 0.49 -5.20 -0.74
CA ILE A 77 0.18 -6.48 -1.40
C ILE A 77 0.36 -7.62 -0.41
N PHE A 78 1.47 -7.66 0.33
CA PHE A 78 1.68 -8.69 1.36
C PHE A 78 0.63 -8.63 2.47
N LEU A 79 0.24 -7.42 2.89
CA LEU A 79 -0.86 -7.22 3.82
C LEU A 79 -2.18 -7.80 3.29
N ALA A 80 -2.50 -7.58 2.01
CA ALA A 80 -3.70 -8.14 1.41
C ALA A 80 -3.67 -9.68 1.36
N LEU A 81 -2.51 -10.25 1.03
CA LEU A 81 -2.30 -11.69 1.02
C LEU A 81 -2.43 -12.31 2.42
N ASP A 82 -1.86 -11.68 3.45
CA ASP A 82 -2.01 -12.06 4.86
C ASP A 82 -3.49 -12.12 5.26
N ARG A 83 -4.28 -11.10 4.88
CA ARG A 83 -5.72 -11.03 5.14
C ARG A 83 -6.55 -12.07 4.39
N CYS A 84 -6.21 -12.35 3.13
CA CYS A 84 -6.82 -13.41 2.36
C CYS A 84 -6.50 -14.79 2.96
N ALA A 85 -5.25 -15.01 3.37
CA ALA A 85 -4.82 -16.26 4.00
C ALA A 85 -5.53 -16.49 5.33
N ASP A 86 -5.62 -15.47 6.18
CA ASP A 86 -6.32 -15.52 7.48
C ASP A 86 -7.82 -15.82 7.31
N SER A 87 -8.46 -15.23 6.30
CA SER A 87 -9.88 -15.47 5.98
C SER A 87 -10.16 -16.88 5.46
N TYR A 88 -9.19 -17.49 4.76
CA TYR A 88 -9.31 -18.84 4.25
C TYR A 88 -9.02 -19.87 5.36
N SER A 89 -7.85 -19.77 6.00
CA SER A 89 -7.47 -20.61 7.13
C SER A 89 -6.37 -19.97 7.98
N THR A 90 -6.63 -19.85 9.28
CA THR A 90 -5.65 -19.38 10.28
C THR A 90 -4.34 -20.17 10.24
N LYS A 91 -4.40 -21.50 9.95
CA LYS A 91 -3.20 -22.34 9.83
C LYS A 91 -2.28 -21.95 8.67
N ILE A 92 -2.84 -21.51 7.55
CA ILE A 92 -2.08 -21.08 6.38
C ILE A 92 -1.46 -19.70 6.64
N SER A 93 -2.23 -18.80 7.24
CA SER A 93 -1.72 -17.50 7.68
C SER A 93 -0.56 -17.66 8.67
N ASP A 94 -0.73 -18.54 9.67
CA ASP A 94 0.32 -18.82 10.64
C ASP A 94 1.56 -19.47 10.01
N PHE A 95 1.40 -20.27 8.95
CA PHE A 95 2.52 -20.89 8.26
C PHE A 95 3.34 -19.87 7.44
N PHE A 96 2.71 -18.93 6.76
CA PHE A 96 3.43 -17.97 5.91
C PHE A 96 3.84 -16.69 6.65
N PHE A 97 3.01 -16.22 7.58
CA PHE A 97 3.12 -14.88 8.14
C PHE A 97 3.37 -14.84 9.65
N SER A 98 3.44 -15.97 10.39
CA SER A 98 3.61 -15.85 11.85
C SER A 98 5.01 -15.44 12.31
N GLY A 99 5.05 -14.69 13.41
CA GLY A 99 6.24 -14.41 14.20
C GLY A 99 7.29 -13.57 13.46
N THR A 100 8.49 -14.12 13.31
CA THR A 100 9.63 -13.50 12.64
C THR A 100 9.55 -13.53 11.12
N ARG A 101 8.74 -14.43 10.53
CA ARG A 101 8.58 -14.55 9.07
C ARG A 101 7.96 -13.29 8.46
N THR A 102 7.10 -12.58 9.18
CA THR A 102 6.56 -11.28 8.74
C THR A 102 7.67 -10.28 8.44
N TRP A 103 8.75 -10.28 9.23
CA TRP A 103 9.88 -9.37 9.01
C TRP A 103 10.65 -9.68 7.73
N ILE A 104 10.68 -10.95 7.30
CA ILE A 104 11.29 -11.33 6.02
C ILE A 104 10.51 -10.68 4.86
N TRP A 105 9.18 -10.75 4.89
CA TRP A 105 8.33 -10.12 3.87
C TRP A 105 8.46 -8.59 3.85
N ILE A 106 8.52 -7.95 5.02
CA ILE A 106 8.78 -6.51 5.13
C ILE A 106 10.15 -6.16 4.55
N PHE A 107 11.17 -6.96 4.86
CA PHE A 107 12.51 -6.77 4.30
C PHE A 107 12.52 -6.97 2.78
N CYS A 108 11.77 -7.92 2.24
CA CYS A 108 11.58 -8.09 0.81
C CYS A 108 10.96 -6.84 0.15
N SER A 109 9.94 -6.23 0.77
CA SER A 109 9.37 -4.96 0.28
C SER A 109 10.40 -3.84 0.27
N PHE A 110 11.23 -3.75 1.32
CA PHE A 110 12.30 -2.75 1.39
C PHE A 110 13.37 -2.96 0.32
N LEU A 111 13.79 -4.20 0.07
CA LEU A 111 14.71 -4.54 -1.02
C LEU A 111 14.13 -4.18 -2.39
N PHE A 112 12.83 -4.40 -2.61
CA PHE A 112 12.17 -3.98 -3.84
C PHE A 112 12.22 -2.45 -4.04
N GLY A 113 12.02 -1.68 -2.97
CA GLY A 113 12.23 -0.23 -3.00
C GLY A 113 13.64 0.18 -3.39
N ILE A 114 14.65 -0.45 -2.78
CA ILE A 114 16.06 -0.19 -3.10
C ILE A 114 16.37 -0.51 -4.56
N TYR A 115 15.82 -1.61 -5.09
CA TYR A 115 15.95 -1.93 -6.51
C TYR A 115 15.41 -0.80 -7.40
N ASN A 116 14.22 -0.28 -7.08
CA ASN A 116 13.65 0.85 -7.82
C ASN A 116 14.49 2.12 -7.66
N PHE A 117 15.06 2.37 -6.49
CA PHE A 117 15.95 3.52 -6.25
C PHE A 117 17.20 3.50 -7.13
N LEU A 118 17.79 2.33 -7.38
CA LEU A 118 19.06 2.20 -8.11
C LEU A 118 18.90 2.05 -9.63
N PHE A 119 17.82 1.38 -10.08
CA PHE A 119 17.72 0.92 -11.46
C PHE A 119 16.55 1.49 -12.25
N ILE A 120 15.61 2.18 -11.60
CA ILE A 120 14.42 2.73 -12.27
C ILE A 120 14.54 4.24 -12.41
N ASN A 121 13.99 4.76 -13.52
CA ASN A 121 13.97 6.19 -13.79
C ASN A 121 13.15 6.91 -12.70
N PRO A 122 13.65 8.01 -12.14
CA PRO A 122 12.89 8.75 -11.15
C PRO A 122 11.67 9.43 -11.78
N GLY A 123 10.60 9.56 -11.00
CA GLY A 123 9.51 10.44 -11.38
C GLY A 123 10.01 11.89 -11.38
N LEU A 124 9.79 12.62 -12.46
CA LEU A 124 10.08 14.05 -12.55
C LEU A 124 8.77 14.84 -12.47
N TYR A 125 8.78 15.93 -11.71
CA TYR A 125 7.58 16.76 -11.53
C TYR A 125 7.23 17.52 -12.80
N ASN A 126 5.96 17.38 -13.22
CA ASN A 126 5.38 18.09 -14.35
C ASN A 126 4.31 19.05 -13.84
N GLY A 127 4.58 20.36 -13.95
CA GLY A 127 3.68 21.41 -13.49
C GLY A 127 2.37 21.54 -14.27
N ILE A 128 2.28 21.00 -15.51
CA ILE A 128 1.04 21.06 -16.32
C ILE A 128 -0.03 20.15 -15.72
N TYR A 129 0.36 18.94 -15.31
CA TYR A 129 -0.54 17.94 -14.73
C TYR A 129 -0.42 17.87 -13.20
N MET A 130 0.43 18.69 -12.60
CA MET A 130 0.69 18.74 -11.15
C MET A 130 1.02 17.36 -10.58
N ASN A 131 1.78 16.56 -11.32
CA ASN A 131 2.08 15.18 -10.94
C ASN A 131 3.48 14.77 -11.40
N TRP A 132 3.95 13.64 -10.88
CA TRP A 132 5.27 13.10 -11.11
C TRP A 132 5.20 11.99 -12.15
N PHE A 133 6.02 12.11 -13.21
CA PHE A 133 6.04 11.17 -14.31
C PHE A 133 7.45 10.70 -14.61
N GLU A 134 7.61 9.43 -14.95
CA GLU A 134 8.90 8.89 -15.44
C GLU A 134 9.32 9.55 -16.76
N ASN A 135 8.34 9.98 -17.56
CA ASN A 135 8.56 10.78 -18.76
C ASN A 135 8.32 12.28 -18.45
N PRO A 136 9.38 13.12 -18.35
CA PRO A 136 9.23 14.53 -18.04
C PRO A 136 8.47 15.32 -19.12
N TYR A 137 8.43 14.79 -20.34
CA TYR A 137 7.80 15.43 -21.49
C TYR A 137 6.36 14.97 -21.73
N PHE A 138 5.75 14.29 -20.76
CA PHE A 138 4.34 13.91 -20.86
C PHE A 138 3.46 15.16 -21.12
N GLY A 139 2.71 15.14 -22.22
CA GLY A 139 1.85 16.26 -22.67
C GLY A 139 2.54 17.35 -23.49
N TYR A 140 3.83 17.22 -23.80
CA TYR A 140 4.52 18.12 -24.73
C TYR A 140 4.60 17.51 -26.13
N SER A 141 4.41 18.32 -27.18
CA SER A 141 4.48 17.90 -28.60
C SER A 141 5.91 17.73 -29.11
N ILE A 142 6.77 17.02 -28.35
CA ILE A 142 8.17 16.80 -28.69
C ILE A 142 8.32 15.36 -29.19
N LYS A 143 9.01 15.17 -30.32
CA LYS A 143 9.35 13.83 -30.83
C LYS A 143 10.45 13.23 -29.96
N ILE A 144 10.08 12.29 -29.09
CA ILE A 144 11.01 11.66 -28.14
C ILE A 144 10.91 10.14 -28.31
N ASN A 145 12.03 9.45 -28.15
CA ASN A 145 12.04 8.00 -28.05
C ASN A 145 11.44 7.55 -26.72
N LEU A 146 10.13 7.27 -26.70
CA LEU A 146 9.44 6.76 -25.51
C LEU A 146 10.09 5.49 -24.93
N LYS A 147 10.77 4.69 -25.76
CA LYS A 147 11.49 3.48 -25.32
C LYS A 147 12.60 3.75 -24.30
N GLU A 148 13.16 4.96 -24.27
CA GLU A 148 14.21 5.32 -23.30
C GLU A 148 13.66 5.56 -21.89
N TYR A 149 12.36 5.86 -21.79
CA TYR A 149 11.70 6.21 -20.52
C TYR A 149 10.78 5.10 -20.00
N VAL A 150 10.51 4.07 -20.82
CA VAL A 150 9.64 2.94 -20.44
C VAL A 150 10.48 1.78 -19.93
N ASN A 151 10.37 1.49 -18.64
CA ASN A 151 10.92 0.29 -18.03
C ASN A 151 9.87 -0.84 -18.05
N PHE A 152 10.19 -1.98 -18.67
CA PHE A 152 9.27 -3.12 -18.72
C PHE A 152 8.89 -3.63 -17.31
N VAL A 153 9.82 -3.61 -16.37
CA VAL A 153 9.55 -4.01 -14.97
C VAL A 153 8.53 -3.08 -14.33
N ASN A 154 8.70 -1.76 -14.51
CA ASN A 154 7.77 -0.79 -13.94
C ASN A 154 6.39 -0.86 -14.62
N LEU A 155 6.34 -1.09 -15.94
CA LEU A 155 5.09 -1.30 -16.67
C LEU A 155 4.27 -2.46 -16.11
N TRP A 156 4.89 -3.63 -15.89
CA TRP A 156 4.21 -4.79 -15.33
C TRP A 156 3.77 -4.56 -13.87
N TYR A 157 4.64 -3.91 -13.09
CA TYR A 157 4.34 -3.53 -11.72
C TYR A 157 3.13 -2.57 -11.65
N ASP A 158 3.09 -1.53 -12.46
CA ASP A 158 2.00 -0.55 -12.52
C ASP A 158 0.70 -1.19 -13.00
N LEU A 159 0.74 -2.08 -14.00
CA LEU A 159 -0.42 -2.85 -14.43
C LEU A 159 -0.97 -3.74 -13.30
N PHE A 160 -0.07 -4.39 -12.55
CA PHE A 160 -0.48 -5.19 -11.40
C PHE A 160 -1.08 -4.33 -10.29
N LEU A 161 -0.52 -3.15 -10.04
CA LEU A 161 -1.04 -2.20 -9.06
C LEU A 161 -2.44 -1.69 -9.43
N VAL A 162 -2.69 -1.41 -10.71
CA VAL A 162 -3.98 -0.88 -11.17
C VAL A 162 -5.06 -1.97 -11.23
N PHE A 163 -4.73 -3.17 -11.72
CA PHE A 163 -5.73 -4.23 -11.93
C PHE A 163 -5.69 -5.34 -10.88
N GLY A 164 -4.49 -5.84 -10.56
CA GLY A 164 -4.31 -6.96 -9.65
C GLY A 164 -4.64 -6.60 -8.21
N PHE A 165 -4.14 -5.46 -7.75
CA PHE A 165 -4.32 -5.05 -6.35
C PHE A 165 -5.79 -4.82 -5.97
N PRO A 166 -6.61 -4.05 -6.73
CA PRO A 166 -8.04 -3.94 -6.44
C PRO A 166 -8.77 -5.27 -6.54
N ALA A 167 -8.39 -6.15 -7.46
CA ALA A 167 -9.00 -7.48 -7.58
C ALA A 167 -8.78 -8.33 -6.31
N ILE A 168 -7.58 -8.28 -5.72
CA ILE A 168 -7.28 -8.97 -4.45
C ILE A 168 -8.13 -8.41 -3.30
N TYR A 169 -8.26 -7.09 -3.19
CA TYR A 169 -9.10 -6.49 -2.15
C TYR A 169 -10.59 -6.76 -2.35
N LEU A 170 -11.08 -6.76 -3.60
CA LEU A 170 -12.44 -7.17 -3.91
C LEU A 170 -12.69 -8.62 -3.50
N PHE A 171 -11.75 -9.52 -3.81
CA PHE A 171 -11.81 -10.91 -3.36
C PHE A 171 -11.85 -11.02 -1.82
N PHE A 172 -10.98 -10.28 -1.13
CA PHE A 172 -10.99 -10.22 0.34
C PHE A 172 -12.33 -9.73 0.90
N ILE A 173 -12.91 -8.67 0.33
CA ILE A 173 -14.21 -8.13 0.75
C ILE A 173 -15.31 -9.17 0.56
N VAL A 174 -15.34 -9.88 -0.56
CA VAL A 174 -16.34 -10.94 -0.83
C VAL A 174 -16.20 -12.06 0.19
N MET A 175 -14.99 -12.55 0.43
CA MET A 175 -14.70 -13.60 1.42
C MET A 175 -15.12 -13.17 2.84
N PHE A 176 -14.77 -11.95 3.22
CA PHE A 176 -15.14 -11.38 4.51
C PHE A 176 -16.66 -11.25 4.66
N CYS A 177 -17.37 -10.81 3.62
CA CYS A 177 -18.84 -10.72 3.62
C CYS A 177 -19.51 -12.08 3.81
N ILE A 178 -18.97 -13.15 3.18
CA ILE A 178 -19.48 -14.51 3.34
C ILE A 178 -19.31 -14.97 4.79
N ARG A 179 -18.11 -14.83 5.36
CA ARG A 179 -17.84 -15.21 6.76
C ARG A 179 -18.68 -14.44 7.76
N LEU A 180 -18.90 -13.14 7.53
CA LEU A 180 -19.78 -12.34 8.39
C LEU A 180 -21.23 -12.83 8.35
N LYS A 181 -21.73 -13.27 7.19
CA LYS A 181 -23.08 -13.85 7.07
C LYS A 181 -23.18 -15.16 7.84
N GLU A 182 -22.16 -16.03 7.75
CA GLU A 182 -22.11 -17.30 8.50
C GLU A 182 -22.13 -17.04 10.02
N ILE A 183 -21.28 -16.15 10.53
CA ILE A 183 -21.22 -15.81 11.95
C ILE A 183 -22.55 -15.23 12.43
N LYS A 184 -23.14 -14.30 11.67
CA LYS A 184 -24.46 -13.74 12.00
C LYS A 184 -25.55 -14.80 12.01
N ALA A 185 -25.52 -15.78 11.09
CA ALA A 185 -26.48 -16.88 11.06
C ALA A 185 -26.34 -17.76 12.30
N ILE A 186 -25.11 -18.12 12.69
CA ILE A 186 -24.82 -18.91 13.90
C ILE A 186 -25.29 -18.17 15.16
N ALA A 187 -24.94 -16.89 15.31
CA ALA A 187 -25.35 -16.07 16.45
C ALA A 187 -26.89 -15.96 16.56
N ASN A 188 -27.59 -15.82 15.42
CA ASN A 188 -29.06 -15.77 15.41
C ASN A 188 -29.68 -17.14 15.79
N ILE A 189 -29.06 -18.26 15.40
CA ILE A 189 -29.48 -19.61 15.83
C ILE A 189 -29.28 -19.79 17.34
N GLU A 190 -28.14 -19.38 17.89
CA GLU A 190 -27.88 -19.45 19.34
C GLU A 190 -28.86 -18.61 20.15
N GLN A 191 -29.14 -17.38 19.71
CA GLN A 191 -30.12 -16.52 20.36
C GLN A 191 -31.53 -17.13 20.33
N ARG A 192 -31.92 -17.82 19.26
CA ARG A 192 -33.20 -18.54 19.17
C ARG A 192 -33.25 -19.74 20.12
N LYS A 193 -32.17 -20.52 20.24
CA LYS A 193 -32.08 -21.64 21.18
C LYS A 193 -32.25 -21.17 22.62
N LEU A 194 -31.55 -20.12 23.03
CA LEU A 194 -31.66 -19.53 24.37
C LEU A 194 -33.09 -19.08 24.70
N LYS A 195 -33.79 -18.44 23.74
CA LYS A 195 -35.19 -18.02 23.93
C LYS A 195 -36.16 -19.20 24.09
N MET A 196 -35.92 -20.33 23.43
CA MET A 196 -36.76 -21.53 23.58
C MET A 196 -36.55 -22.23 24.92
N THR A 197 -35.30 -22.34 25.39
CA THR A 197 -34.98 -22.98 26.68
C THR A 197 -35.60 -22.24 27.87
N VAL A 198 -35.57 -20.90 27.86
CA VAL A 198 -36.20 -20.06 28.91
C VAL A 198 -37.73 -20.21 28.92
N LYS A 199 -38.35 -20.54 27.79
CA LYS A 199 -39.80 -20.70 27.67
C LYS A 199 -40.31 -22.06 28.15
N LEU A 200 -39.43 -23.07 28.23
CA LEU A 200 -39.73 -24.43 28.73
C LEU A 200 -39.52 -24.58 30.24
N THR A 201 -38.85 -23.62 30.89
CA THR A 201 -38.56 -23.62 32.34
C THR A 201 -39.52 -22.74 33.16
N LYS A 202 -40.50 -22.10 32.49
CA LYS A 202 -41.63 -21.40 33.11
C LYS A 202 -42.89 -22.23 32.89
#